data_AF-A0A661AN83-F1
#
_entry.id   AF-A0A661AN83-F1
#
_cell.length_a   1.000
_cell.length_b   1.000
_cell.length_c   1.000
_cell.angle_alpha   90.00
_cell.angle_beta   90.00
_cell.angle_gamma   90.00
#
_symmetry.space_group_name_H-M   'P 1'
#
loop_
_entity.id
_entity.type
_entity.pdbx_description
1 polymer ?
#
loop_
_entity_poly.entity_id
_entity_poly.type
_entity_poly.pdbx_seq_one_letter_code
_entity_poly.pdbx_strand_id
1 'polypeptide(L)'
;GYRKIWEIQKKRHPGWKEIAYHLILSNGTEETPPGYLRATSRYRWLWISLATRNKKCNITGVHICIVGNYEEHPVPDELKPAIGHAIRLLQKKYGIPDDKILFHRDCSPTSCPGKYITKKELLRWVHELADECPEDVKRQQRRVIDFTWVSIIKYAGIILILISLALWLFETATGKKRFKPSPFPSQVHRKS
;
A
#
# COMPACT_ATOMS: atom_id res chain seq x y z
N GLY A 1 15.60 10.21 -5.24
CA GLY A 1 14.22 9.78 -4.93
C GLY A 1 13.69 8.87 -6.02
N TYR A 2 12.44 9.05 -6.45
CA TYR A 2 11.78 8.15 -7.41
C TYR A 2 12.42 8.10 -8.77
N ARG A 3 12.67 9.27 -9.36
CA ARG A 3 13.08 9.38 -10.77
C ARG A 3 14.37 8.62 -10.95
N LYS A 4 15.31 8.83 -10.03
CA LYS A 4 16.57 8.09 -9.96
C LYS A 4 16.38 6.57 -9.81
N ILE A 5 15.49 6.11 -8.94
CA ILE A 5 15.21 4.65 -8.81
C ILE A 5 14.65 4.10 -10.13
N TRP A 6 13.71 4.83 -10.75
CA TRP A 6 13.10 4.42 -12.01
C TRP A 6 14.13 4.35 -13.14
N GLU A 7 14.99 5.36 -13.30
CA GLU A 7 16.06 5.39 -14.29
C GLU A 7 17.02 4.21 -14.14
N ILE A 8 17.46 3.92 -12.91
CA ILE A 8 18.34 2.78 -12.62
C ILE A 8 17.65 1.46 -13.00
N GLN A 9 16.39 1.28 -12.62
CA GLN A 9 15.65 0.06 -12.93
C GLN A 9 15.35 -0.08 -14.42
N LYS A 10 14.99 1.00 -15.10
CA LYS A 10 14.72 1.00 -16.55
C LYS A 10 15.97 0.69 -17.36
N LYS A 11 17.14 1.20 -16.95
CA LYS A 11 18.43 0.86 -17.59
C LYS A 11 18.77 -0.63 -17.44
N ARG A 12 18.52 -1.21 -16.26
CA ARG A 12 18.77 -2.64 -15.98
C ARG A 12 17.71 -3.57 -16.57
N HIS A 13 16.48 -3.08 -16.69
CA HIS A 13 15.32 -3.82 -17.16
C HIS A 13 14.51 -2.97 -18.15
N PRO A 14 14.99 -2.83 -19.41
CA PRO A 14 14.34 -1.99 -20.41
C PRO A 14 12.87 -2.35 -20.70
N GLY A 15 12.50 -3.61 -20.50
CA GLY A 15 11.12 -4.09 -20.69
C GLY A 15 10.15 -3.74 -19.55
N TRP A 16 10.62 -3.23 -18.41
CA TRP A 16 9.73 -2.86 -17.31
C TRP A 16 8.94 -1.59 -17.65
N LYS A 17 7.67 -1.58 -17.28
CA LYS A 17 6.73 -0.47 -17.49
C LYS A 17 6.55 0.42 -16.26
N GLU A 18 6.99 -0.07 -15.09
CA GLU A 18 6.94 0.65 -13.82
C GLU A 18 8.00 0.12 -12.86
N ILE A 19 8.19 0.83 -11.75
CA ILE A 19 9.10 0.42 -10.67
C ILE A 19 8.67 -0.93 -10.05
N ALA A 20 9.66 -1.70 -9.61
CA ALA A 20 9.46 -3.00 -8.97
C ALA A 20 8.78 -2.97 -7.59
N TYR A 21 9.02 -1.91 -6.82
CA TYR A 21 8.54 -1.76 -5.44
C TYR A 21 7.07 -1.37 -5.38
N HIS A 22 6.45 -1.65 -4.24
CA HIS A 22 5.11 -1.20 -3.92
C HIS A 22 5.13 0.26 -3.40
N LEU A 23 6.05 0.52 -2.48
CA LEU A 23 6.17 1.80 -1.78
C LEU A 23 7.61 2.31 -1.87
N ILE A 24 7.74 3.63 -1.97
CA ILE A 24 9.03 4.33 -1.89
C ILE A 24 8.95 5.36 -0.79
N LEU A 25 9.87 5.30 0.18
CA LEU A 25 10.02 6.28 1.24
C LEU A 25 11.11 7.28 0.84
N SER A 26 10.74 8.56 0.77
CA SER A 26 11.65 9.64 0.41
C SER A 26 12.61 9.97 1.55
N ASN A 27 13.84 10.33 1.20
CA ASN A 27 14.84 10.90 2.10
C ASN A 27 15.02 12.41 1.89
N GLY A 28 14.14 13.07 1.13
CA GLY A 28 14.19 14.52 0.91
C GLY A 28 15.12 15.00 -0.21
N THR A 29 15.79 14.11 -0.96
CA THR A 29 16.68 14.54 -2.07
C THR A 29 15.93 14.96 -3.35
N GLU A 30 14.61 14.86 -3.37
CA GLU A 30 13.74 15.30 -4.47
C GLU A 30 12.66 16.21 -3.88
N GLU A 31 11.76 16.73 -4.71
CA GLU A 31 10.61 17.57 -4.30
C GLU A 31 9.69 16.92 -3.24
N THR A 32 9.84 15.62 -2.98
CA THR A 32 9.07 14.89 -1.96
C THR A 32 9.76 14.99 -0.59
N PRO A 33 9.08 15.54 0.44
CA PRO A 33 9.64 15.68 1.79
C PRO A 33 10.20 14.37 2.37
N PRO A 34 11.21 14.43 3.27
CA PRO A 34 11.75 13.25 3.94
C PRO A 34 10.66 12.52 4.74
N GLY A 35 10.71 11.19 4.75
CA GLY A 35 9.73 10.35 5.45
C GLY A 35 8.43 10.10 4.68
N TYR A 36 8.12 10.89 3.65
CA TYR A 36 6.90 10.71 2.87
C TYR A 36 6.95 9.43 2.04
N LEU A 37 5.81 8.75 1.94
CA LEU A 37 5.64 7.58 1.09
C LEU A 37 5.09 7.96 -0.27
N ARG A 38 5.48 7.19 -1.29
CA ARG A 38 4.83 7.23 -2.59
C ARG A 38 4.49 5.82 -3.04
N ALA A 39 3.21 5.61 -3.30
CA ALA A 39 2.69 4.36 -3.84
C ALA A 39 2.93 4.28 -5.35
N THR A 40 3.41 3.12 -5.80
CA THR A 40 3.41 2.75 -7.22
C THR A 40 2.04 2.20 -7.62
N SER A 41 1.83 1.98 -8.91
CA SER A 41 0.61 1.31 -9.38
C SER A 41 0.51 -0.09 -8.75
N ARG A 42 1.63 -0.82 -8.61
CA ARG A 42 1.65 -2.12 -7.91
C ARG A 42 1.00 -2.08 -6.54
N TYR A 43 1.29 -1.07 -5.71
CA TYR A 43 0.64 -0.97 -4.40
C TYR A 43 -0.84 -0.62 -4.50
N ARG A 44 -1.20 0.34 -5.35
CA ARG A 44 -2.59 0.79 -5.51
C ARG A 44 -3.50 -0.36 -5.94
N TRP A 45 -3.01 -1.25 -6.79
CA TRP A 45 -3.72 -2.41 -7.32
C TRP A 45 -3.41 -3.73 -6.61
N LEU A 46 -2.53 -3.71 -5.60
CA LEU A 46 -1.99 -4.90 -4.93
C LEU A 46 -1.48 -5.97 -5.91
N TRP A 47 -0.79 -5.53 -6.97
CA TRP A 47 -0.17 -6.39 -7.95
C TRP A 47 1.17 -6.92 -7.48
N ILE A 48 1.57 -8.07 -8.04
CA ILE A 48 2.88 -8.70 -7.80
C ILE A 48 4.04 -7.70 -7.95
N SER A 49 5.02 -7.79 -7.04
CA SER A 49 6.28 -7.06 -7.14
C SER A 49 7.26 -7.72 -8.11
N LEU A 50 8.27 -6.97 -8.56
CA LEU A 50 9.42 -7.52 -9.30
C LEU A 50 10.74 -7.22 -8.57
N ALA A 51 10.68 -6.95 -7.26
CA ALA A 51 11.80 -6.37 -6.52
C ALA A 51 12.88 -7.39 -6.14
N THR A 52 12.54 -8.68 -6.08
CA THR A 52 13.45 -9.75 -5.63
C THR A 52 13.56 -10.88 -6.64
N ARG A 53 14.58 -11.73 -6.52
CA ARG A 53 14.70 -12.98 -7.30
C ARG A 53 13.79 -14.09 -6.75
N ASN A 54 13.32 -13.98 -5.51
CA ASN A 54 12.42 -14.93 -4.89
C ASN A 54 10.95 -14.64 -5.27
N LYS A 55 10.36 -15.51 -6.10
CA LYS A 55 8.96 -15.39 -6.54
C LYS A 55 7.97 -15.35 -5.37
N LYS A 56 8.19 -16.12 -4.30
CA LYS A 56 7.31 -16.11 -3.13
C LYS A 56 7.32 -14.73 -2.46
N CYS A 57 8.50 -14.15 -2.23
CA CYS A 57 8.61 -12.78 -1.69
C CYS A 57 7.89 -11.76 -2.57
N ASN A 58 7.99 -11.88 -3.90
CA ASN A 58 7.32 -10.97 -4.84
C ASN A 58 5.78 -11.10 -4.85
N ILE A 59 5.24 -12.31 -4.65
CA ILE A 59 3.81 -12.60 -4.66
C ILE A 59 3.15 -12.23 -3.33
N THR A 60 3.78 -12.55 -2.21
CA THR A 60 3.15 -12.44 -0.87
C THR A 60 3.60 -11.23 -0.08
N GLY A 61 4.64 -10.53 -0.51
CA GLY A 61 5.24 -9.42 0.23
C GLY A 61 4.78 -8.04 -0.25
N VAL A 62 4.76 -7.07 0.67
CA VAL A 62 4.74 -5.64 0.33
C VAL A 62 6.17 -5.14 0.37
N HIS A 63 6.61 -4.44 -0.68
CA HIS A 63 8.01 -4.10 -0.92
C HIS A 63 8.19 -2.59 -0.79
N ILE A 64 8.91 -2.17 0.23
CA ILE A 64 9.24 -0.77 0.49
C ILE A 64 10.71 -0.51 0.16
N CYS A 65 10.98 0.52 -0.65
CA CYS A 65 12.33 1.01 -0.89
C CYS A 65 12.53 2.33 -0.15
N ILE A 66 13.53 2.38 0.74
CA ILE A 66 13.95 3.59 1.41
C ILE A 66 15.03 4.24 0.54
N VAL A 67 14.82 5.47 0.08
CA VAL A 67 15.76 6.16 -0.81
C VAL A 67 17.06 6.44 -0.07
N GLY A 68 18.17 5.84 -0.50
CA GLY A 68 19.49 6.08 0.07
C GLY A 68 20.49 4.99 -0.32
N ASN A 69 21.75 5.18 0.06
CA ASN A 69 22.79 4.15 0.00
C ASN A 69 23.25 3.80 1.41
N TYR A 70 22.52 2.90 2.07
CA TYR A 70 22.80 2.49 3.44
C TYR A 70 23.82 1.36 3.57
N GLU A 71 24.53 1.08 2.48
CA GLU A 71 25.77 0.30 2.51
C GLU A 71 26.96 1.19 2.86
N GLU A 72 26.95 2.44 2.42
CA GLU A 72 28.04 3.40 2.62
C GLU A 72 27.84 4.27 3.87
N HIS A 73 26.60 4.64 4.18
CA HIS A 73 26.29 5.58 5.26
C HIS A 73 25.11 5.08 6.12
N PRO A 74 25.03 5.43 7.41
CA PRO A 74 23.86 5.11 8.23
C PRO A 74 22.60 5.85 7.73
N VAL A 75 21.43 5.34 8.14
CA VAL A 75 20.17 6.09 7.98
C VAL A 75 20.23 7.33 8.88
N PRO A 76 19.95 8.54 8.36
CA PRO A 76 19.89 9.75 9.17
C PRO A 76 18.88 9.61 10.32
N ASP A 77 19.23 10.14 11.51
CA ASP A 77 18.45 9.95 12.73
C ASP A 77 17.01 10.45 12.58
N GLU A 78 16.84 11.60 11.92
CA GLU A 78 15.55 12.24 11.65
C GLU A 78 14.62 11.39 10.77
N LEU A 79 15.15 10.44 10.00
CA LEU A 79 14.36 9.60 9.10
C LEU A 79 13.88 8.30 9.78
N LYS A 80 14.53 7.87 10.88
CA LYS A 80 14.25 6.60 11.57
C LYS A 80 12.81 6.53 12.10
N PRO A 81 12.26 7.55 12.79
CA PRO A 81 10.87 7.56 13.20
C PRO A 81 9.88 7.35 12.05
N ALA A 82 10.14 8.01 10.90
CA ALA A 82 9.27 7.91 9.73
C ALA A 82 9.31 6.52 9.08
N ILE A 83 10.48 5.88 9.02
CA ILE A 83 10.62 4.49 8.55
C ILE A 83 9.88 3.54 9.48
N GLY A 84 10.11 3.68 10.80
CA GLY A 84 9.45 2.88 11.82
C GLY A 84 7.92 3.00 11.75
N HIS A 85 7.39 4.22 11.63
CA HIS A 85 5.96 4.46 11.51
C HIS A 85 5.36 3.84 10.24
N ALA A 86 6.02 3.97 9.08
CA ALA A 86 5.56 3.37 7.83
C ALA A 86 5.46 1.83 7.92
N ILE A 87 6.49 1.19 8.48
CA ILE A 87 6.52 -0.27 8.66
C ILE A 87 5.45 -0.69 9.66
N ARG A 88 5.33 0.00 10.80
CA ARG A 88 4.31 -0.27 11.81
C ARG A 88 2.88 -0.15 11.25
N LEU A 89 2.62 0.82 10.37
CA LEU A 89 1.33 0.95 9.68
C LEU A 89 1.06 -0.26 8.78
N LEU A 90 2.05 -0.73 8.01
CA LEU A 90 1.91 -1.92 7.17
C LEU A 90 1.68 -3.18 8.01
N GLN A 91 2.41 -3.34 9.12
CA GLN A 91 2.20 -4.44 10.06
C GLN A 91 0.78 -4.45 10.61
N LYS A 92 0.28 -3.29 11.09
CA LYS A 92 -1.09 -3.17 11.59
C LYS A 92 -2.13 -3.43 10.51
N LYS A 93 -1.94 -2.90 9.29
CA LYS A 93 -2.89 -3.05 8.18
C LYS A 93 -3.02 -4.51 7.71
N TYR A 94 -1.91 -5.24 7.64
CA TYR A 94 -1.86 -6.57 7.03
C TYR A 94 -1.61 -7.71 8.04
N GLY A 95 -1.50 -7.42 9.33
CA GLY A 95 -1.21 -8.41 10.36
C GLY A 95 0.18 -9.05 10.21
N ILE A 96 1.20 -8.27 9.83
CA ILE A 96 2.56 -8.78 9.58
C ILE A 96 3.35 -8.78 10.90
N PRO A 97 3.73 -9.93 11.46
CA PRO A 97 4.57 -9.98 12.66
C PRO A 97 6.03 -9.65 12.36
N ASP A 98 6.80 -9.32 13.39
CA ASP A 98 8.19 -8.84 13.28
C ASP A 98 9.10 -9.81 12.53
N ASP A 99 8.96 -11.12 12.76
CA ASP A 99 9.74 -12.17 12.12
C ASP A 99 9.47 -12.27 10.60
N LYS A 100 8.40 -11.63 10.11
CA LYS A 100 8.05 -11.57 8.68
C LYS A 100 8.49 -10.29 7.99
N ILE A 101 9.16 -9.38 8.69
CA ILE A 101 9.85 -8.25 8.05
C ILE A 101 11.17 -8.76 7.44
N LEU A 102 11.20 -8.99 6.13
CA LEU A 102 12.40 -9.47 5.43
C LEU A 102 13.16 -8.32 4.79
N PHE A 103 14.48 -8.43 4.76
CA PHE A 103 15.35 -7.60 3.95
C PHE A 103 15.49 -8.17 2.54
N HIS A 104 15.86 -7.33 1.57
CA HIS A 104 16.06 -7.79 0.20
C HIS A 104 17.14 -8.89 0.14
N ARG A 105 18.21 -8.78 0.93
CA ARG A 105 19.22 -9.83 1.10
C ARG A 105 18.70 -11.17 1.61
N ASP A 106 17.54 -11.20 2.28
CA ASP A 106 16.90 -12.44 2.73
C ASP A 106 16.10 -13.12 1.59
N CYS A 107 15.81 -12.39 0.51
CA CYS A 107 15.06 -12.87 -0.67
C CYS A 107 15.91 -12.94 -1.96
N SER A 108 17.13 -12.38 -1.96
CA SER A 108 18.03 -12.29 -3.12
C SER A 108 19.49 -12.17 -2.68
N PRO A 109 20.48 -12.61 -3.50
CA PRO A 109 21.89 -12.34 -3.24
C PRO A 109 22.23 -10.87 -3.54
N THR A 110 22.09 -10.00 -2.55
CA THR A 110 22.33 -8.55 -2.65
C THR A 110 22.74 -7.98 -1.29
N SER A 111 23.40 -6.82 -1.27
CA SER A 111 23.68 -6.08 -0.03
C SER A 111 22.46 -5.30 0.50
N CYS A 112 21.47 -5.04 -0.35
CA CYS A 112 20.26 -4.27 -0.02
C CYS A 112 19.50 -4.88 1.19
N PRO A 113 19.07 -4.07 2.18
CA PRO A 113 19.00 -2.60 2.19
C PRO A 113 20.27 -1.87 2.65
N GLY A 114 21.40 -2.57 2.76
CA GLY A 114 22.68 -2.03 3.22
C GLY A 114 23.05 -2.50 4.63
N LYS A 115 24.35 -2.54 4.94
CA LYS A 115 24.88 -3.03 6.21
C LYS A 115 24.47 -2.22 7.44
N TYR A 116 24.18 -0.92 7.28
CA TYR A 116 23.78 -0.05 8.38
C TYR A 116 22.32 -0.21 8.82
N ILE A 117 21.52 -0.97 8.07
CA ILE A 117 20.15 -1.32 8.47
C ILE A 117 20.19 -2.76 8.98
N THR A 118 20.23 -2.93 10.30
CA THR A 118 20.16 -4.24 10.95
C THR A 118 18.72 -4.55 11.38
N LYS A 119 18.40 -5.82 11.60
CA LYS A 119 17.07 -6.24 12.07
C LYS A 119 16.75 -5.63 13.43
N LYS A 120 17.73 -5.63 14.35
CA LYS A 120 17.60 -5.05 15.68
C LYS A 120 17.28 -3.56 15.62
N GLU A 121 18.05 -2.79 14.85
CA GLU A 121 17.80 -1.35 14.70
C GLU A 121 16.45 -1.07 14.05
N LEU A 122 16.07 -1.82 13.01
CA LEU A 122 14.77 -1.63 12.37
C LEU A 122 13.61 -1.84 13.36
N LEU A 123 13.67 -2.90 14.16
CA LEU A 123 12.64 -3.18 15.17
C LEU A 123 12.62 -2.10 16.26
N ARG A 124 13.78 -1.56 16.65
CA ARG A 124 13.86 -0.39 17.54
C ARG A 124 13.11 0.80 16.94
N TRP A 125 13.31 1.10 15.65
CA TRP A 125 12.61 2.20 14.99
C TRP A 125 11.09 1.98 14.94
N VAL A 126 10.66 0.74 14.71
CA VAL A 126 9.25 0.35 14.66
C VAL A 126 8.56 0.47 16.02
N HIS A 127 9.19 -0.02 17.09
CA HIS A 127 8.56 -0.14 18.40
C HIS A 127 8.77 1.07 19.29
N GLU A 128 9.95 1.70 19.23
CA GLU A 128 10.32 2.78 20.15
C GLU A 128 10.19 4.16 19.46
N LEU A 129 10.69 4.31 18.23
CA LEU A 129 10.78 5.63 17.58
C LEU A 129 9.56 5.99 16.74
N ALA A 130 8.70 5.03 16.38
CA ALA A 130 7.61 5.27 15.43
C ALA A 130 6.58 6.31 15.91
N ASP A 131 6.45 6.50 17.22
CA ASP A 131 5.57 7.52 17.81
C ASP A 131 6.17 8.93 17.75
N GLU A 132 7.48 9.05 17.54
CA GLU A 132 8.19 10.32 17.34
C GLU A 132 8.08 10.83 15.90
N CYS A 133 7.49 10.05 14.98
CA CYS A 133 7.31 10.48 13.60
C CYS A 133 6.49 11.79 13.51
N PRO A 134 6.94 12.80 12.73
CA PRO A 134 6.20 14.05 12.55
C PRO A 134 4.75 13.83 12.08
N GLU A 135 3.81 14.65 12.56
CA GLU A 135 2.37 14.42 12.37
C GLU A 135 1.92 14.58 10.91
N ASP A 136 2.54 15.50 10.17
CA ASP A 136 2.35 15.67 8.74
C ASP A 136 2.80 14.42 7.97
N VAL A 137 3.96 13.85 8.32
CA VAL A 137 4.45 12.58 7.77
C VAL A 137 3.51 11.44 8.12
N LYS A 138 3.09 11.31 9.40
CA LYS A 138 2.14 10.26 9.85
C LYS A 138 0.85 10.31 9.03
N ARG A 139 0.26 11.50 8.87
CA ARG A 139 -0.96 11.72 8.10
C ARG A 139 -0.78 11.35 6.63
N GLN A 140 0.35 11.74 6.04
CA GLN A 140 0.68 11.44 4.65
C GLN A 140 0.85 9.93 4.43
N GLN A 141 1.60 9.25 5.31
CA GLN A 141 1.82 7.81 5.24
C GLN A 141 0.53 7.02 5.39
N ARG A 142 -0.35 7.38 6.35
CA ARG A 142 -1.68 6.78 6.51
C ARG A 142 -2.50 6.92 5.25
N ARG A 143 -2.60 8.13 4.69
CA ARG A 143 -3.34 8.37 3.44
C ARG A 143 -2.83 7.49 2.31
N VAL A 144 -1.51 7.37 2.13
CA VAL A 144 -0.92 6.55 1.06
C VAL A 144 -1.16 5.05 1.31
N ILE A 145 -0.93 4.58 2.53
CA ILE A 145 -1.07 3.17 2.90
C ILE A 145 -2.53 2.73 2.80
N ASP A 146 -3.48 3.56 3.23
CA ASP A 146 -4.91 3.25 3.22
C ASP A 146 -5.53 3.35 1.83
N PHE A 147 -4.91 4.08 0.90
CA PHE A 147 -5.41 4.24 -0.46
C PHE A 147 -5.02 3.08 -1.39
N THR A 148 -5.69 1.95 -1.20
CA THR A 148 -5.65 0.77 -2.09
C THR A 148 -6.99 0.59 -2.78
N TRP A 149 -7.06 -0.04 -3.95
CA TRP A 149 -8.33 -0.32 -4.65
C TRP A 149 -9.32 -1.12 -3.80
N VAL A 150 -8.83 -2.03 -2.97
CA VAL A 150 -9.64 -2.76 -1.99
C VAL A 150 -10.35 -1.81 -1.03
N SER A 151 -9.70 -0.72 -0.63
CA SER A 151 -10.31 0.30 0.24
C SER A 151 -11.46 1.01 -0.47
N ILE A 152 -11.32 1.32 -1.76
CA ILE A 152 -12.39 1.94 -2.57
C ILE A 152 -13.62 1.01 -2.61
N ILE A 153 -13.42 -0.29 -2.86
CA ILE A 153 -14.52 -1.27 -2.90
C ILE A 153 -15.20 -1.40 -1.54
N LYS A 154 -14.44 -1.45 -0.44
CA LYS A 154 -14.99 -1.47 0.92
C LYS A 154 -15.92 -0.28 1.17
N TYR A 155 -15.49 0.92 0.79
CA TYR A 155 -16.32 2.13 0.96
C TYR A 155 -17.49 2.18 -0.02
N ALA A 156 -17.35 1.67 -1.25
CA ALA A 156 -18.44 1.60 -2.22
C ALA A 156 -19.61 0.76 -1.68
N GLY A 157 -19.33 -0.38 -1.02
CA GLY A 157 -20.36 -1.19 -0.36
C GLY A 157 -21.10 -0.41 0.73
N ILE A 158 -20.37 0.32 1.58
CA ILE A 158 -20.97 1.17 2.63
C ILE A 158 -21.82 2.27 2.01
N ILE A 159 -21.33 2.95 0.97
CA ILE A 159 -22.05 4.02 0.28
C ILE A 159 -23.36 3.47 -0.34
N LEU A 160 -23.33 2.30 -0.97
CA LEU A 160 -24.53 1.67 -1.53
C LEU A 160 -25.56 1.31 -0.44
N ILE A 161 -25.11 0.85 0.72
CA ILE A 161 -25.99 0.59 1.87
C ILE A 161 -26.62 1.91 2.36
N LEU A 162 -25.83 2.97 2.51
CA LEU A 162 -26.31 4.28 2.96
C LEU A 162 -27.30 4.91 1.95
N ILE A 163 -27.03 4.81 0.65
CA ILE A 163 -27.95 5.26 -0.40
C ILE A 163 -29.25 4.47 -0.34
N SER A 164 -29.17 3.14 -0.20
CA SER A 164 -30.35 2.28 -0.12
C SER A 164 -31.20 2.60 1.11
N LEU A 165 -30.57 2.87 2.26
CA LEU A 165 -31.24 3.30 3.49
C LEU A 165 -31.89 4.68 3.31
N ALA A 166 -31.19 5.64 2.70
CA ALA A 166 -31.72 6.98 2.45
C ALA A 166 -32.92 6.95 1.50
N LEU A 167 -32.88 6.13 0.44
CA LEU A 167 -34.00 5.92 -0.48
C LEU A 167 -35.20 5.30 0.25
N TRP A 168 -34.97 4.28 1.10
CA TRP A 168 -36.04 3.68 1.90
C TRP A 168 -36.68 4.68 2.87
N LEU A 169 -35.87 5.47 3.58
CA LEU A 169 -36.38 6.54 4.46
C LEU A 169 -37.18 7.59 3.69
N PHE A 170 -36.72 7.99 2.51
CA PHE A 170 -37.45 8.92 1.65
C PHE A 170 -38.78 8.33 1.14
N GLU A 171 -38.80 7.06 0.73
CA GLU A 171 -40.04 6.37 0.31
C GLU A 171 -41.05 6.28 1.46
N THR A 172 -40.60 5.92 2.66
CA THR A 172 -41.48 5.85 3.85
C THR A 172 -42.01 7.23 4.27
N ALA A 173 -41.18 8.27 4.23
CA ALA A 173 -41.59 9.64 4.56
C ALA A 173 -42.55 10.25 3.53
N THR A 174 -42.45 9.86 2.25
CA THR A 174 -43.29 10.41 1.16
C THR A 174 -44.52 9.55 0.84
N GLY A 175 -44.69 8.40 1.48
CA GLY A 175 -45.83 7.49 1.26
C GLY A 175 -45.89 6.85 -0.14
N LYS A 176 -44.80 6.92 -0.92
CA LYS A 176 -44.75 6.32 -2.27
C LYS A 176 -44.64 4.79 -2.15
N LYS A 177 -45.66 4.06 -2.60
CA LYS A 177 -45.64 2.58 -2.67
C LYS A 177 -44.56 2.11 -3.65
N ARG A 178 -43.79 1.09 -3.24
CA ARG A 178 -42.83 0.35 -4.07
C ARG A 178 -43.39 0.05 -5.46
N PHE A 179 -42.63 0.34 -6.52
CA PHE A 179 -42.94 -0.12 -7.87
C PHE A 179 -42.98 -1.65 -7.86
N LYS A 180 -44.16 -2.25 -8.02
CA LYS A 180 -44.29 -3.70 -8.23
C LYS A 180 -44.03 -3.96 -9.72
N PRO A 181 -42.91 -4.59 -10.12
CA PRO A 181 -42.77 -5.03 -11.50
C PRO A 181 -43.94 -5.97 -11.83
N SER A 182 -44.58 -5.74 -12.98
CA SER A 182 -45.69 -6.58 -13.42
C SER A 182 -45.22 -8.03 -13.54
N PRO A 183 -46.02 -9.03 -13.18
CA PRO A 183 -45.65 -10.42 -13.39
C PRO A 183 -45.35 -10.63 -14.87
N PHE A 184 -44.21 -11.27 -15.16
CA PHE A 184 -43.87 -11.72 -16.51
C PHE A 184 -45.03 -12.57 -17.04
N PRO A 185 -45.47 -12.38 -18.30
CA PRO A 185 -46.52 -13.22 -18.86
C PRO A 185 -46.02 -14.68 -18.85
N SER A 186 -46.75 -15.52 -18.12
CA SER A 186 -46.53 -16.96 -18.09
C SER A 186 -46.53 -17.49 -19.52
N GLN A 187 -45.51 -18.25 -19.87
CA GLN A 187 -45.40 -18.86 -21.19
C GLN A 187 -46.67 -19.65 -21.50
N VAL A 188 -47.33 -19.27 -22.61
CA VAL A 188 -48.42 -20.03 -23.19
C VAL A 188 -47.80 -21.33 -23.73
N HIS A 189 -48.03 -22.44 -23.02
CA HIS A 189 -47.89 -23.77 -23.59
C HIS A 189 -48.83 -23.88 -24.80
N ARG A 190 -48.28 -23.81 -26.01
CA ARG A 190 -48.95 -24.37 -27.19
C ARG A 190 -48.67 -25.87 -27.23
N LYS A 191 -49.70 -26.65 -26.95
CA LYS A 191 -49.77 -28.07 -27.34
C LYS A 191 -50.13 -28.17 -28.83
N SER A 192 -49.65 -29.27 -29.42
CA SER A 192 -49.81 -29.83 -30.77
C SER A 192 -49.21 -29.02 -31.91
#